data_AF-A0AAU2P979-F1
#
_entry.id   AF-A0AAU2P979-F1
#
_cell.length_a   1.000
_cell.length_b   1.000
_cell.length_c   1.000
_cell.angle_alpha   90.00
_cell.angle_beta   90.00
_cell.angle_gamma   90.00
#
_symmetry.space_group_name_H-M   'P 1'
#
loop_
_entity.id
_entity.type
_entity.pdbx_description
1 polymer ?
#
loop_
_entity_poly.entity_id
_entity_poly.type
_entity_poly.pdbx_seq_one_letter_code
_entity_poly.pdbx_strand_id
1 'polypeptide(L)'
;MNVRALRTKAGLSAAAVALAGVGLAVTTATPASALSACSGSKTLYTASGALANLPALNGSIYNCQLAQGNAGTGVKRLQLALNLCYDRDLDLDGIFGPATKAALVYAQGKAGTSADGIYGPNTRDAIKWPWWTEAYYSCYKRP
;
A
#
# COMPACT_ATOMS: atom_id res chain seq x y z
N MET A 1 20.29 56.45 -18.90
CA MET A 1 20.36 56.34 -17.42
C MET A 1 20.79 54.91 -17.09
N ASN A 2 21.86 54.77 -16.31
CA ASN A 2 22.09 53.84 -15.18
C ASN A 2 21.19 52.58 -15.11
N VAL A 3 21.61 51.37 -14.76
CA VAL A 3 22.79 50.92 -13.99
C VAL A 3 22.86 49.39 -14.04
N ARG A 4 24.07 48.90 -13.72
CA ARG A 4 24.53 47.52 -13.65
C ARG A 4 23.86 46.71 -12.52
N ALA A 5 23.79 45.39 -12.77
CA ALA A 5 24.05 44.26 -11.87
C ALA A 5 23.41 44.22 -10.46
N LEU A 6 22.88 43.06 -10.05
CA LEU A 6 23.57 42.16 -9.12
C LEU A 6 22.81 40.84 -8.89
N ARG A 7 23.61 39.81 -8.62
CA ARG A 7 23.29 38.45 -8.14
C ARG A 7 22.68 38.50 -6.74
N THR A 8 21.78 37.56 -6.36
CA THR A 8 21.96 36.69 -5.16
C THR A 8 20.89 35.60 -4.97
N LYS A 9 21.32 34.59 -4.19
CA LYS A 9 20.75 33.29 -3.83
C LYS A 9 19.53 33.34 -2.89
N ALA A 10 18.89 32.17 -2.82
CA ALA A 10 18.26 31.52 -1.64
C ALA A 10 16.93 32.07 -1.11
N GLY A 11 16.03 31.14 -0.78
CA GLY A 11 14.90 31.42 0.10
C GLY A 11 13.76 30.42 -0.01
N LEU A 12 13.80 29.37 0.81
CA LEU A 12 12.60 28.71 1.35
C LEU A 12 11.67 29.82 1.88
N SER A 13 10.41 29.89 1.43
CA SER A 13 9.27 30.44 2.17
C SER A 13 8.01 30.39 1.31
N ALA A 14 7.06 29.52 1.65
CA ALA A 14 5.64 29.75 1.36
C ALA A 14 4.96 29.60 2.73
N ALA A 15 4.92 30.66 3.54
CA ALA A 15 3.93 31.73 3.51
C ALA A 15 2.50 31.19 3.67
N ALA A 16 2.06 31.11 4.92
CA ALA A 16 0.66 30.98 5.27
C ALA A 16 -0.07 32.28 4.86
N VAL A 17 -1.12 32.16 4.06
CA VAL A 17 -2.06 33.26 3.78
C VAL A 17 -3.41 32.85 4.34
N ALA A 18 -3.84 33.58 5.38
CA ALA A 18 -5.19 33.51 5.92
C ALA A 18 -6.03 34.64 5.30
N LEU A 19 -7.16 34.30 4.67
CA LEU A 19 -8.22 35.22 4.30
C LEU A 19 -9.56 34.59 4.69
N ALA A 20 -10.36 35.34 5.45
CA ALA A 20 -11.63 34.91 6.03
C ALA A 20 -12.76 34.88 4.99
N GLY A 21 -13.45 33.73 4.90
CA GLY A 21 -14.68 33.56 4.13
C GLY A 21 -15.25 32.15 4.33
N VAL A 22 -16.45 32.06 4.91
CA VAL A 22 -17.33 30.88 5.06
C VAL A 22 -16.64 29.50 5.03
N GLY A 23 -16.17 29.05 6.20
CA GLY A 23 -16.35 27.67 6.69
C GLY A 23 -15.88 26.50 5.82
N LEU A 24 -14.68 26.52 5.27
CA LEU A 24 -13.98 25.29 4.88
C LEU A 24 -12.74 25.18 5.74
N ALA A 25 -12.91 24.53 6.90
CA ALA A 25 -11.77 24.01 7.64
C ALA A 25 -11.00 23.10 6.68
N VAL A 26 -9.85 23.57 6.18
CA VAL A 26 -8.81 22.68 5.68
C VAL A 26 -8.36 21.91 6.92
N THR A 27 -9.09 20.85 7.24
CA THR A 27 -8.56 19.79 8.08
C THR A 27 -7.41 19.25 7.25
N THR A 28 -6.18 19.65 7.62
CA THR A 28 -5.01 18.89 7.21
C THR A 28 -5.22 17.53 7.85
N ALA A 29 -5.85 16.62 7.12
CA ALA A 29 -5.98 15.24 7.53
C ALA A 29 -4.54 14.74 7.70
N THR A 30 -4.09 14.65 8.95
CA THR A 30 -2.91 13.88 9.28
C THR A 30 -3.16 12.51 8.67
N PRO A 31 -2.32 12.06 7.72
CA PRO A 31 -2.57 10.79 7.06
C PRO A 31 -2.64 9.72 8.14
N ALA A 32 -3.75 9.00 8.18
CA ALA A 32 -3.93 7.82 9.00
C ALA A 32 -3.03 6.71 8.44
N SER A 33 -1.73 6.86 8.62
CA SER A 33 -0.74 5.86 8.26
C SER A 33 0.45 5.96 9.19
N ALA A 34 0.30 5.42 10.41
CA ALA A 34 1.36 5.35 11.41
C ALA A 34 2.41 4.25 11.12
N LEU A 35 2.18 3.40 10.11
CA LEU A 35 3.11 2.37 9.66
C LEU A 35 3.74 2.74 8.32
N SER A 36 5.02 2.42 8.16
CA SER A 36 5.78 2.56 6.92
C SER A 36 5.25 1.64 5.81
N ALA A 37 5.57 1.98 4.56
CA ALA A 37 5.16 1.17 3.41
C ALA A 37 5.84 -0.21 3.41
N CYS A 38 5.11 -1.26 3.03
CA CYS A 38 5.67 -2.60 2.78
C CYS A 38 6.46 -2.61 1.46
N SER A 39 7.68 -2.06 1.45
CA SER A 39 8.48 -1.94 0.21
C SER A 39 8.99 -3.29 -0.33
N GLY A 40 9.05 -4.31 0.52
CA GLY A 40 9.57 -5.64 0.20
C GLY A 40 8.56 -6.77 0.40
N SER A 41 9.05 -8.01 0.45
CA SER A 41 8.24 -9.18 0.78
C SER A 41 8.98 -10.16 1.67
N LYS A 42 8.23 -10.98 2.41
CA LYS A 42 8.74 -12.08 3.22
C LYS A 42 8.09 -13.39 2.76
N THR A 43 8.90 -14.42 2.56
CA THR A 43 8.41 -15.78 2.34
C THR A 43 8.04 -16.40 3.68
N LEU A 44 6.81 -16.92 3.75
CA LEU A 44 6.35 -17.79 4.82
C LEU A 44 6.35 -19.21 4.31
N TYR A 45 6.66 -20.16 5.19
CA TYR A 45 6.64 -21.59 4.91
C TYR A 45 5.71 -22.27 5.91
N THR A 46 4.93 -23.24 5.44
CA THR A 46 4.22 -24.19 6.29
C THR A 46 5.12 -25.39 6.63
N ALA A 47 4.73 -26.17 7.64
CA ALA A 47 5.40 -27.45 7.95
C ALA A 47 5.32 -28.46 6.78
N SER A 48 4.32 -28.34 5.91
CA SER A 48 4.17 -29.14 4.70
C SER A 48 5.00 -28.65 3.50
N GLY A 49 5.82 -27.61 3.67
CA GLY A 49 6.66 -27.05 2.61
C GLY A 49 5.95 -26.07 1.67
N ALA A 50 4.65 -25.79 1.88
CA ALA A 50 3.95 -24.79 1.09
C ALA A 50 4.47 -23.39 1.43
N LEU A 51 4.61 -22.52 0.43
CA LEU A 51 5.15 -21.17 0.61
C LEU A 51 4.19 -20.08 0.14
N ALA A 52 4.23 -18.94 0.83
CA ALA A 52 3.52 -17.73 0.42
C ALA A 52 4.43 -16.50 0.57
N ASN A 53 4.36 -15.59 -0.39
CA ASN A 53 5.11 -14.34 -0.38
C ASN A 53 4.19 -13.19 0.02
N LEU A 54 4.39 -12.62 1.21
CA LEU A 54 3.56 -11.53 1.73
C LEU A 54 4.32 -10.20 1.69
N PRO A 55 3.63 -9.05 1.55
CA PRO A 55 4.22 -7.73 1.72
C PRO A 55 4.89 -7.60 3.09
N ALA A 56 6.11 -7.05 3.10
CA ALA A 56 6.93 -6.94 4.29
C ALA A 56 7.82 -5.69 4.26
N LEU A 57 8.31 -5.30 5.42
CA LEU A 57 9.36 -4.31 5.60
C LEU A 57 10.45 -4.88 6.51
N ASN A 58 11.70 -4.86 6.05
CA ASN A 58 12.86 -5.37 6.80
C ASN A 58 12.63 -6.80 7.32
N GLY A 59 12.01 -7.66 6.50
CA GLY A 59 11.73 -9.05 6.86
C GLY A 59 10.59 -9.24 7.87
N SER A 60 9.83 -8.20 8.22
CA SER A 60 8.64 -8.28 9.07
C SER A 60 7.37 -7.98 8.27
N ILE A 61 6.33 -8.79 8.49
CA ILE A 61 5.00 -8.61 7.89
C ILE A 61 4.04 -7.83 8.81
N TYR A 62 4.52 -7.39 9.97
CA TYR A 62 3.68 -6.85 11.06
C TYR A 62 3.77 -5.34 11.22
N ASN A 63 4.82 -4.72 10.71
CA ASN A 63 5.19 -3.33 10.96
C ASN A 63 5.03 -2.42 9.74
N CYS A 64 4.23 -2.83 8.75
CA CYS A 64 4.06 -2.08 7.52
C CYS A 64 2.62 -2.13 7.01
N GLN A 65 2.29 -1.19 6.13
CA GLN A 65 1.02 -1.14 5.41
C GLN A 65 1.22 -0.83 3.93
N LEU A 66 0.18 -0.99 3.12
CA LEU A 66 0.13 -0.47 1.76
C LEU A 66 -1.16 0.30 1.52
N ALA A 67 -1.04 1.46 0.90
CA ALA A 67 -2.14 2.27 0.42
C ALA A 67 -1.77 2.89 -0.93
N GLN A 68 -2.74 3.58 -1.53
CA GLN A 68 -2.54 4.23 -2.83
C GLN A 68 -1.33 5.17 -2.81
N GLY A 69 -0.51 5.08 -3.86
CA GLY A 69 0.76 5.81 -3.98
C GLY A 69 1.99 5.06 -3.46
N ASN A 70 1.81 3.96 -2.73
CA ASN A 70 2.94 3.07 -2.43
C ASN A 70 3.38 2.26 -3.65
N ALA A 71 4.64 1.85 -3.65
CA ALA A 71 5.21 1.03 -4.71
C ALA A 71 6.23 0.02 -4.16
N GLY A 72 6.53 -1.00 -4.95
CA GLY A 72 7.60 -1.96 -4.69
C GLY A 72 7.13 -3.41 -4.70
N THR A 73 8.02 -4.31 -4.25
CA THR A 73 7.78 -5.75 -4.30
C THR A 73 6.58 -6.16 -3.46
N GLY A 74 6.34 -5.50 -2.33
CA GLY A 74 5.16 -5.76 -1.51
C GLY A 74 3.86 -5.51 -2.27
N VAL A 75 3.78 -4.43 -3.04
CA VAL A 75 2.63 -4.14 -3.91
C VAL A 75 2.46 -5.23 -4.97
N LYS A 76 3.54 -5.68 -5.63
CA LYS A 76 3.46 -6.79 -6.60
C LYS A 76 2.91 -8.07 -5.99
N ARG A 77 3.31 -8.39 -4.75
CA ARG A 77 2.79 -9.57 -4.04
C ARG A 77 1.31 -9.42 -3.70
N LEU A 78 0.88 -8.23 -3.32
CA LEU A 78 -0.54 -7.95 -3.11
C LEU A 78 -1.34 -8.08 -4.41
N GLN A 79 -0.88 -7.46 -5.50
CA GLN A 79 -1.54 -7.55 -6.82
C GLN A 79 -1.67 -9.00 -7.29
N LEU A 80 -0.60 -9.81 -7.15
CA LEU A 80 -0.62 -11.23 -7.48
C LEU A 80 -1.68 -11.99 -6.67
N ALA A 81 -1.75 -11.75 -5.35
CA ALA A 81 -2.74 -12.39 -4.50
C ALA A 81 -4.18 -11.98 -4.87
N LEU A 82 -4.39 -10.71 -5.20
CA LEU A 82 -5.67 -10.21 -5.67
C LEU A 82 -6.09 -10.86 -6.99
N ASN A 83 -5.16 -11.03 -7.93
CA ASN A 83 -5.46 -11.72 -9.20
C ASN A 83 -5.80 -13.19 -8.97
N LEU A 84 -4.94 -13.94 -8.27
CA LEU A 84 -5.07 -15.40 -8.15
C LEU A 84 -6.16 -15.86 -7.19
N CYS A 85 -6.40 -15.14 -6.09
CA CYS A 85 -7.31 -15.59 -5.04
C CYS A 85 -8.67 -14.89 -5.04
N TYR A 86 -8.81 -13.85 -5.87
CA TYR A 86 -10.02 -13.08 -5.95
C TYR A 86 -10.48 -12.83 -7.38
N ASP A 87 -9.80 -13.33 -8.42
CA ASP A 87 -10.15 -13.15 -9.83
C ASP A 87 -10.15 -11.67 -10.25
N ARG A 88 -9.03 -11.00 -9.94
CA ARG A 88 -8.74 -9.64 -10.40
C ARG A 88 -7.84 -9.65 -11.62
N ASP A 89 -7.93 -8.59 -12.40
CA ASP A 89 -7.18 -8.39 -13.63
C ASP A 89 -6.31 -7.14 -13.48
N LEU A 90 -5.30 -7.24 -12.61
CA LEU A 90 -4.34 -6.17 -12.34
C LEU A 90 -3.02 -6.43 -13.03
N ASP A 91 -2.38 -5.36 -13.50
CA ASP A 91 -0.97 -5.39 -13.84
C ASP A 91 -0.12 -5.67 -12.59
N LEU A 92 0.92 -6.51 -12.73
CA LEU A 92 1.91 -6.78 -11.68
C LEU A 92 3.06 -5.75 -11.72
N ASP A 93 2.69 -4.48 -11.87
CA ASP A 93 3.61 -3.35 -12.03
C ASP A 93 4.29 -2.93 -10.71
N GLY A 94 3.70 -3.31 -9.57
CA GLY A 94 4.18 -2.93 -8.25
C GLY A 94 3.84 -1.50 -7.86
N ILE A 95 2.84 -0.90 -8.50
CA ILE A 95 2.33 0.43 -8.20
C ILE A 95 0.94 0.30 -7.59
N PHE A 96 0.76 0.82 -6.38
CA PHE A 96 -0.53 0.78 -5.73
C PHE A 96 -1.38 1.93 -6.28
N GLY A 97 -1.95 1.72 -7.45
CA GLY A 97 -2.85 2.65 -8.11
C GLY A 97 -4.32 2.48 -7.71
N PRO A 98 -5.23 3.27 -8.31
CA PRO A 98 -6.67 3.16 -8.08
C PRO A 98 -7.24 1.77 -8.35
N ALA A 99 -6.74 1.07 -9.39
CA ALA A 99 -7.15 -0.29 -9.72
C ALA A 99 -6.80 -1.29 -8.59
N THR A 100 -5.56 -1.22 -8.06
CA THR A 100 -5.14 -2.04 -6.91
C THR A 100 -5.97 -1.74 -5.67
N LYS A 101 -6.30 -0.45 -5.42
CA LYS A 101 -7.19 -0.07 -4.31
C LYS A 101 -8.58 -0.70 -4.45
N ALA A 102 -9.21 -0.57 -5.60
CA ALA A 102 -10.54 -1.12 -5.85
C ALA A 102 -10.57 -2.66 -5.69
N ALA A 103 -9.54 -3.32 -6.22
CA ALA A 103 -9.37 -4.77 -6.06
C ALA A 103 -9.19 -5.18 -4.59
N LEU A 104 -8.43 -4.40 -3.81
CA LEU A 104 -8.25 -4.66 -2.39
C LEU A 104 -9.56 -4.49 -1.60
N VAL A 105 -10.31 -3.41 -1.86
CA VAL A 105 -11.63 -3.17 -1.24
C VAL A 105 -12.56 -4.37 -1.47
N TYR A 106 -12.59 -4.90 -2.70
CA TYR A 106 -13.38 -6.12 -2.98
C TYR A 106 -12.89 -7.31 -2.14
N ALA A 107 -11.58 -7.57 -2.12
CA ALA A 107 -11.02 -8.70 -1.39
C ALA A 107 -11.28 -8.61 0.12
N GLN A 108 -11.16 -7.40 0.68
CA GLN A 108 -11.51 -7.11 2.07
C GLN A 108 -13.00 -7.40 2.36
N GLY A 109 -13.90 -6.96 1.47
CA GLY A 109 -15.33 -7.28 1.57
C GLY A 109 -15.62 -8.77 1.53
N LYS A 110 -14.96 -9.53 0.63
CA LYS A 110 -15.06 -11.00 0.58
C LYS A 110 -14.44 -11.70 1.79
N ALA A 111 -13.43 -11.09 2.40
CA ALA A 111 -12.76 -11.62 3.58
C ALA A 111 -13.50 -11.33 4.89
N GLY A 112 -14.48 -10.42 4.88
CA GLY A 112 -15.23 -10.00 6.07
C GLY A 112 -14.44 -9.06 6.98
N THR A 113 -13.54 -8.24 6.44
CA THR A 113 -12.81 -7.21 7.19
C THR A 113 -13.17 -5.80 6.70
N SER A 114 -12.60 -4.76 7.34
CA SER A 114 -12.77 -3.37 6.92
C SER A 114 -12.38 -3.21 5.44
N ALA A 115 -13.31 -2.75 4.61
CA ALA A 115 -13.14 -2.57 3.17
C ALA A 115 -12.66 -1.14 2.84
N ASP A 116 -11.62 -0.70 3.54
CA ASP A 116 -11.05 0.67 3.47
C ASP A 116 -10.04 0.86 2.33
N GLY A 117 -9.63 -0.21 1.66
CA GLY A 117 -8.62 -0.18 0.61
C GLY A 117 -7.20 0.06 1.13
N ILE A 118 -6.96 -0.18 2.42
CA ILE A 118 -5.65 -0.12 3.05
C ILE A 118 -5.23 -1.53 3.44
N TYR A 119 -4.08 -1.97 2.96
CA TYR A 119 -3.48 -3.21 3.39
C TYR A 119 -2.77 -3.00 4.73
N GLY A 120 -3.39 -3.42 5.83
CA GLY A 120 -2.78 -3.43 7.16
C GLY A 120 -2.81 -4.82 7.82
N PRO A 121 -2.45 -4.94 9.10
CA PRO A 121 -2.44 -6.22 9.83
C PRO A 121 -3.77 -7.00 9.75
N ASN A 122 -4.89 -6.29 9.87
CA ASN A 122 -6.22 -6.90 9.77
C ASN A 122 -6.47 -7.49 8.38
N THR A 123 -6.13 -6.74 7.32
CA THR A 123 -6.27 -7.20 5.93
C THR A 123 -5.34 -8.35 5.64
N ARG A 124 -4.06 -8.28 6.05
CA ARG A 124 -3.06 -9.34 5.90
C ARG A 124 -3.58 -10.69 6.38
N ASP A 125 -4.20 -10.71 7.57
CA ASP A 125 -4.67 -11.95 8.21
C ASP A 125 -6.05 -12.38 7.70
N ALA A 126 -6.88 -11.44 7.24
CA ALA A 126 -8.22 -11.73 6.76
C ALA A 126 -8.24 -12.26 5.31
N ILE A 127 -7.43 -11.71 4.40
CA ILE A 127 -7.45 -12.10 2.98
C ILE A 127 -6.74 -13.44 2.75
N LYS A 128 -7.11 -14.08 1.64
CA LYS A 128 -6.45 -15.29 1.15
C LYS A 128 -5.19 -14.93 0.36
N TRP A 129 -4.17 -15.75 0.52
CA TRP A 129 -2.91 -15.68 -0.21
C TRP A 129 -2.71 -16.93 -1.05
N PRO A 130 -2.02 -16.83 -2.20
CA PRO A 130 -1.61 -18.00 -2.96
C PRO A 130 -0.48 -18.70 -2.21
N TRP A 131 -0.77 -19.90 -1.74
CA TRP A 131 0.20 -20.83 -1.18
C TRP A 131 0.62 -21.81 -2.27
N TRP A 132 1.90 -21.82 -2.58
CA TRP A 132 2.48 -22.66 -3.63
C TRP A 132 3.02 -23.94 -3.03
N THR A 133 2.66 -25.06 -3.65
CA THR A 133 3.33 -26.36 -3.49
C THR A 133 4.09 -26.67 -4.78
N GLU A 134 4.82 -27.79 -4.83
CA GLU A 134 5.67 -28.14 -5.99
C GLU A 134 4.94 -28.13 -7.35
N ALA A 135 3.60 -28.27 -7.38
CA ALA A 135 2.83 -28.40 -8.61
C ALA A 135 1.65 -27.41 -8.79
N TYR A 136 1.16 -26.76 -7.72
CA TYR A 136 -0.02 -25.90 -7.83
C TYR A 136 -0.07 -24.83 -6.73
N TYR A 137 -0.98 -23.85 -6.89
CA TYR A 137 -1.32 -22.90 -5.83
C TYR A 137 -2.73 -23.14 -5.31
N SER A 138 -2.92 -22.87 -4.03
CA SER A 138 -4.24 -22.78 -3.40
C SER A 138 -4.35 -21.52 -2.56
N CYS A 139 -5.56 -21.00 -2.43
CA CYS A 139 -5.82 -19.73 -1.77
C CYS A 139 -6.32 -19.93 -0.34
N TYR A 140 -5.45 -19.64 0.63
CA TYR A 140 -5.73 -19.79 2.06
C TYR A 140 -5.33 -18.56 2.86
N LYS A 141 -6.02 -18.33 3.98
CA LYS A 141 -5.60 -17.34 4.97
C LYS A 141 -4.28 -17.77 5.60
N ARG A 142 -3.54 -16.80 6.12
CA ARG A 142 -2.38 -17.11 6.97
C ARG A 142 -2.86 -17.77 8.26
N PRO A 143 -2.17 -18.82 8.76
CA PRO A 143 -2.45 -19.38 10.08
C PRO A 143 -2.15 -18.37 11.20
#